data_AF-A0A0F9FRX8-F1
#
_entry.id   AF-A0A0F9FRX8-F1
#
_cell.length_a   1.000
_cell.length_b   1.000
_cell.length_c   1.000
_cell.angle_alpha   90.00
_cell.angle_beta   90.00
_cell.angle_gamma   90.00
#
_symmetry.space_group_name_H-M   'P 1'
#
loop_
_entity.id
_entity.type
_entity.pdbx_description
1 polymer ?
#
loop_
_entity_poly.entity_id
_entity_poly.type
_entity_poly.pdbx_seq_one_letter_code
_entity_poly.pdbx_strand_id
1 'polypeptide(L)'
;MRSEKSKLTFIILVDIPGNRGIFLNETILVSFWSCKVRLLTQNTDYAIRALCYMAEKNGEIISAAELSDELQISWSLIRKILQELNKKRIVSSYKGKGGGFMMEADPQAIFILELMKMFQGPFMFNRCVVNSESCSNIRECMLRKKISDIEEYVTSELKSVTIGSLVSGGTPEKAAEGF
;
A
#
# COMPACT_ATOMS: atom_id res chain seq x y z
N MET A 1 39.72 -20.92 -43.05
CA MET A 1 40.87 -20.17 -42.50
C MET A 1 40.44 -18.71 -42.47
N ARG A 2 39.80 -18.22 -41.40
CA ARG A 2 40.31 -17.68 -40.13
C ARG A 2 41.03 -16.32 -40.30
N SER A 3 40.68 -15.41 -39.38
CA SER A 3 41.34 -14.14 -39.00
C SER A 3 40.86 -12.90 -39.76
N GLU A 4 40.56 -11.76 -39.16
CA GLU A 4 40.13 -11.34 -37.80
C GLU A 4 39.71 -9.87 -38.01
N LYS A 5 38.47 -9.50 -37.65
CA LYS A 5 38.08 -8.07 -37.59
C LYS A 5 38.20 -7.62 -36.13
N SER A 6 39.27 -6.89 -35.86
CA SER A 6 39.58 -6.27 -34.58
C SER A 6 38.47 -5.30 -34.15
N LYS A 7 37.58 -5.75 -33.26
CA LYS A 7 36.67 -4.85 -32.52
C LYS A 7 37.46 -4.25 -31.37
N LEU A 8 37.77 -2.95 -31.46
CA LEU A 8 38.20 -2.16 -30.32
C LEU A 8 37.05 -2.09 -29.32
N THR A 9 37.13 -2.91 -28.27
CA THR A 9 36.27 -2.85 -27.10
C THR A 9 36.72 -1.66 -26.25
N PHE A 10 35.96 -0.57 -26.27
CA PHE A 10 36.07 0.50 -25.27
C PHE A 10 35.61 -0.07 -23.93
N ILE A 11 36.56 -0.45 -23.08
CA ILE A 11 36.31 -0.85 -21.70
C ILE A 11 36.06 0.44 -20.91
N ILE A 12 34.80 0.78 -20.67
CA ILE A 12 34.45 1.80 -19.68
C ILE A 12 34.67 1.16 -18.31
N LEU A 13 35.82 1.44 -17.70
CA LEU A 13 36.08 1.15 -16.30
C LEU A 13 35.16 2.04 -15.46
N VAL A 14 34.04 1.50 -15.01
CA VAL A 14 33.25 2.10 -13.94
C VAL A 14 33.83 1.58 -12.63
N ASP A 15 34.57 2.43 -11.94
CA ASP A 15 35.18 2.12 -10.65
C ASP A 15 34.07 2.07 -9.59
N ILE A 16 33.68 0.86 -9.16
CA ILE A 16 32.70 0.64 -8.10
C ILE A 16 33.48 0.21 -6.85
N PRO A 17 33.50 1.00 -5.76
CA PRO A 17 34.23 0.62 -4.56
C PRO A 17 33.57 -0.59 -3.90
N GLY A 18 34.32 -1.68 -3.76
CA GLY A 18 33.99 -2.78 -2.85
C GLY A 18 33.35 -4.05 -3.45
N ASN A 19 33.22 -4.19 -4.77
CA ASN A 19 32.67 -5.41 -5.36
C ASN A 19 33.64 -6.04 -6.37
N ARG A 20 34.40 -7.06 -5.94
CA ARG A 20 35.25 -7.88 -6.81
C ARG A 20 34.39 -8.93 -7.52
N GLY A 21 33.79 -8.56 -8.65
CA GLY A 21 33.10 -9.49 -9.54
C GLY A 21 33.20 -9.01 -10.99
N ILE A 22 34.00 -9.71 -11.80
CA ILE A 22 34.13 -9.47 -13.24
C ILE A 22 32.96 -10.21 -13.91
N PHE A 23 32.01 -9.48 -14.48
CA PHE A 23 30.89 -10.06 -15.23
C PHE A 23 31.23 -10.07 -16.72
N LEU A 24 31.46 -11.26 -17.27
CA LEU A 24 31.40 -11.53 -18.70
C LEU A 24 29.96 -11.91 -19.08
N ASN A 25 29.65 -11.69 -20.36
CA ASN A 25 28.48 -12.14 -21.12
C ASN A 25 27.12 -11.48 -20.82
N GLU A 26 26.51 -11.03 -21.92
CA GLU A 26 25.23 -10.35 -22.05
C GLU A 26 24.08 -11.08 -21.35
N THR A 27 23.57 -10.49 -20.27
CA THR A 27 22.15 -10.41 -19.83
C THR A 27 22.17 -9.86 -18.40
N ILE A 28 22.45 -8.57 -18.23
CA ILE A 28 22.28 -7.91 -16.93
C ILE A 28 20.96 -7.17 -16.96
N LEU A 29 19.98 -7.82 -16.32
CA LEU A 29 18.73 -7.25 -15.85
C LEU A 29 19.00 -5.87 -15.26
N VAL A 30 18.53 -4.83 -15.94
CA VAL A 30 18.39 -3.50 -15.36
C VAL A 30 17.23 -3.61 -14.38
N SER A 31 17.49 -4.17 -13.21
CA SER A 31 16.63 -4.08 -12.03
C SER A 31 16.70 -2.63 -11.57
N PHE A 32 15.98 -1.81 -12.32
CA PHE A 32 15.63 -0.43 -12.06
C PHE A 32 15.30 -0.33 -10.57
N TRP A 33 16.22 0.20 -9.78
CA TRP A 33 16.08 0.33 -8.35
C TRP A 33 15.08 1.47 -8.10
N SER A 34 13.80 1.20 -8.36
CA SER A 34 12.70 2.09 -8.07
C SER A 34 12.50 2.05 -6.56
N CYS A 35 13.20 2.92 -5.84
CA CYS A 35 12.84 3.24 -4.46
C CYS A 35 11.45 3.91 -4.48
N LYS A 36 10.38 3.09 -4.51
CA LYS A 36 9.00 3.55 -4.57
C LYS A 36 8.50 3.68 -3.14
N VAL A 37 8.53 4.90 -2.60
CA VAL A 37 7.84 5.21 -1.34
C VAL A 37 6.35 4.98 -1.57
N ARG A 38 5.75 4.06 -0.81
CA ARG A 38 4.31 3.78 -0.85
C ARG A 38 3.69 4.17 0.47
N LEU A 39 2.69 5.05 0.39
CA LEU A 39 1.86 5.41 1.53
C LEU A 39 1.00 4.23 2.01
N LEU A 40 0.57 3.39 1.07
CA LEU A 40 -0.24 2.20 1.33
C LEU A 40 0.56 0.92 1.03
N THR A 41 0.53 -0.03 1.96
CA THR A 41 0.95 -1.40 1.62
C THR A 41 0.00 -2.00 0.59
N GLN A 42 0.51 -3.01 -0.12
CA GLN A 42 -0.28 -3.76 -1.09
C GLN A 42 -1.53 -4.40 -0.46
N ASN A 43 -1.44 -4.90 0.77
CA ASN A 43 -2.59 -5.52 1.44
C ASN A 43 -3.71 -4.51 1.73
N THR A 44 -3.36 -3.30 2.15
CA THR A 44 -4.35 -2.24 2.39
C THR A 44 -4.98 -1.77 1.09
N ASP A 45 -4.18 -1.55 0.05
CA ASP A 45 -4.69 -1.20 -1.29
C ASP A 45 -5.72 -2.23 -1.77
N TYR A 46 -5.37 -3.51 -1.67
CA TYR A 46 -6.24 -4.61 -2.08
C TYR A 46 -7.49 -4.74 -1.22
N ALA A 47 -7.39 -4.49 0.08
CA ALA A 47 -8.55 -4.46 0.97
C ALA A 47 -9.51 -3.32 0.61
N ILE A 48 -8.99 -2.11 0.34
CA ILE A 48 -9.79 -0.96 -0.07
C ILE A 48 -10.50 -1.27 -1.39
N ARG A 49 -9.78 -1.76 -2.40
CA ARG A 49 -10.35 -2.12 -3.71
C ARG A 49 -11.45 -3.18 -3.59
N ALA A 50 -11.22 -4.22 -2.78
CA ALA A 50 -12.23 -5.25 -2.51
C ALA A 50 -13.48 -4.66 -1.85
N LEU A 51 -13.30 -3.80 -0.85
CA LEU A 51 -14.43 -3.16 -0.16
C LEU A 51 -15.19 -2.20 -1.09
N CYS A 52 -14.52 -1.42 -1.93
CA CYS A 52 -15.19 -0.56 -2.93
C CYS A 52 -16.05 -1.40 -3.88
N TYR A 53 -15.49 -2.48 -4.44
CA TYR A 53 -16.24 -3.40 -5.30
C TYR A 53 -17.45 -4.00 -4.57
N MET A 54 -17.26 -4.50 -3.35
CA MET A 54 -18.36 -5.07 -2.56
C MET A 54 -19.43 -4.03 -2.18
N ALA A 55 -19.05 -2.78 -1.97
CA ALA A 55 -19.98 -1.69 -1.67
C ALA A 55 -20.85 -1.32 -2.88
N GLU A 56 -20.28 -1.34 -4.09
CA GLU A 56 -21.02 -1.10 -5.35
C GLU A 56 -22.08 -2.18 -5.62
N LYS A 57 -21.85 -3.41 -5.16
CA LYS A 57 -22.79 -4.54 -5.29
C LYS A 57 -23.86 -4.58 -4.21
N ASN A 58 -23.86 -3.62 -3.28
CA ASN A 58 -24.94 -3.34 -2.32
C ASN A 58 -25.60 -4.58 -1.66
N GLY A 59 -24.81 -5.36 -0.92
CA GLY A 59 -25.31 -6.49 -0.11
C GLY A 59 -25.40 -7.83 -0.85
N GLU A 60 -24.90 -7.93 -2.09
CA GLU A 60 -24.70 -9.22 -2.75
C GLU A 60 -23.62 -10.06 -2.05
N ILE A 61 -23.79 -11.39 -2.11
CA ILE A 61 -22.77 -12.35 -1.67
C ILE A 61 -21.80 -12.55 -2.83
N ILE A 62 -20.55 -12.16 -2.62
CA ILE A 62 -19.50 -12.18 -3.63
C ILE A 62 -18.47 -13.25 -3.27
N SER A 63 -18.13 -14.09 -4.24
CA SER A 63 -17.14 -15.15 -4.00
C SER A 63 -15.71 -14.60 -4.01
N ALA A 64 -14.80 -15.25 -3.28
CA ALA A 64 -13.38 -14.90 -3.33
C ALA A 64 -12.75 -15.15 -4.73
N ALA A 65 -13.37 -16.01 -5.55
CA ALA A 65 -12.95 -16.24 -6.93
C ALA A 65 -13.33 -15.04 -7.81
N GLU A 66 -14.56 -14.56 -7.69
CA GLU A 66 -15.02 -13.36 -8.39
C GLU A 66 -14.18 -12.13 -8.05
N LEU A 67 -13.90 -11.88 -6.77
CA LEU A 67 -13.01 -10.78 -6.37
C LEU A 67 -11.58 -10.93 -6.91
N SER A 68 -11.08 -12.17 -6.99
CA SER A 68 -9.76 -12.46 -7.54
C SER A 68 -9.70 -12.11 -9.03
N ASP A 69 -10.72 -12.51 -9.77
CA ASP A 69 -10.81 -12.31 -11.22
C ASP A 69 -11.06 -10.84 -11.57
N GLU A 70 -11.99 -10.18 -10.89
CA GLU A 70 -12.34 -8.79 -11.18
C GLU A 70 -11.19 -7.83 -10.80
N LEU A 71 -10.54 -8.06 -9.66
CA LEU A 71 -9.51 -7.16 -9.15
C LEU A 71 -8.10 -7.54 -9.62
N GLN A 72 -7.95 -8.67 -10.30
CA GLN A 72 -6.66 -9.22 -10.74
C GLN A 72 -5.68 -9.38 -9.55
N ILE A 73 -6.21 -9.88 -8.42
CA ILE A 73 -5.44 -10.14 -7.19
C ILE A 73 -5.42 -11.64 -6.97
N SER A 74 -4.28 -12.20 -6.56
CA SER A 74 -4.22 -13.65 -6.32
C SER A 74 -5.28 -14.09 -5.31
N TRP A 75 -5.96 -15.18 -5.63
CA TRP A 75 -7.01 -15.75 -4.80
C TRP A 75 -6.58 -16.03 -3.36
N SER A 76 -5.33 -16.46 -3.15
CA SER A 76 -4.78 -16.69 -1.81
C SER A 76 -4.72 -15.41 -0.98
N LEU A 77 -4.38 -14.29 -1.61
CA LEU A 77 -4.28 -12.99 -0.96
C LEU A 77 -5.66 -12.38 -0.69
N ILE A 78 -6.58 -12.43 -1.66
CA ILE A 78 -7.97 -12.02 -1.47
C ILE A 78 -8.59 -12.77 -0.29
N ARG A 79 -8.42 -14.10 -0.22
CA ARG A 79 -8.93 -14.88 0.91
C ARG A 79 -8.36 -14.43 2.25
N LYS A 80 -7.05 -14.18 2.31
CA LYS A 80 -6.41 -13.71 3.54
C LYS A 80 -6.96 -12.35 3.96
N ILE A 81 -7.14 -11.43 3.01
CA ILE A 81 -7.74 -10.10 3.24
C ILE A 81 -9.18 -10.24 3.76
N LEU A 82 -10.03 -11.01 3.07
CA LEU A 82 -11.42 -11.21 3.45
C LEU A 82 -11.57 -11.87 4.84
N GLN A 83 -10.65 -12.77 5.19
CA GLN A 83 -10.61 -13.36 6.53
C GLN A 83 -10.30 -12.33 7.61
N GLU A 84 -9.33 -11.43 7.39
CA GLU A 84 -9.03 -10.35 8.35
C GLU A 84 -10.20 -9.36 8.48
N LEU A 85 -10.82 -9.00 7.36
CA LEU A 85 -12.02 -8.15 7.36
C LEU A 85 -13.19 -8.81 8.11
N ASN A 86 -13.38 -10.12 7.93
CA ASN A 86 -14.43 -10.89 8.61
C ASN A 86 -14.22 -10.96 10.12
N LYS A 87 -12.97 -11.11 10.59
CA LYS A 87 -12.64 -11.06 12.03
C LYS A 87 -13.05 -9.73 12.67
N LYS A 88 -13.08 -8.65 11.89
CA LYS A 88 -13.44 -7.29 12.30
C LYS A 88 -14.90 -6.93 12.01
N ARG A 89 -15.71 -7.88 11.53
CA ARG A 89 -17.13 -7.68 11.16
C ARG A 89 -17.36 -6.56 10.14
N ILE A 90 -16.37 -6.35 9.26
CA ILE A 90 -16.54 -5.46 8.11
C ILE A 90 -17.29 -6.21 6.99
N VAL A 91 -16.99 -7.50 6.86
CA VAL A 91 -17.66 -8.43 5.96
C VAL A 91 -18.12 -9.66 6.72
N SER A 92 -19.14 -10.34 6.22
CA SER A 92 -19.67 -11.59 6.76
C SER A 92 -19.46 -12.73 5.76
N SER A 93 -18.98 -13.88 6.24
CA SER A 93 -18.74 -15.07 5.41
C SER A 93 -19.92 -16.04 5.39
N TYR A 94 -20.32 -16.48 4.20
CA TYR A 94 -21.39 -17.43 3.94
C TYR A 94 -20.83 -18.72 3.35
N LYS A 95 -21.17 -19.87 3.95
CA LYS A 95 -20.70 -21.20 3.50
C LYS A 95 -21.73 -21.87 2.59
N GLY A 96 -21.28 -22.82 1.78
CA GLY A 96 -22.13 -23.64 0.92
C GLY A 96 -21.99 -23.31 -0.57
N LYS A 97 -22.86 -23.93 -1.39
CA LYS A 97 -22.92 -23.66 -2.83
C LYS A 97 -23.47 -22.25 -3.04
N GLY A 98 -22.72 -21.40 -3.76
CA GLY A 98 -23.03 -19.96 -3.85
C GLY A 98 -22.61 -19.15 -2.62
N GLY A 99 -21.80 -19.73 -1.72
CA GLY A 99 -21.22 -19.00 -0.60
C GLY A 99 -20.15 -17.99 -1.02
N GLY A 100 -19.73 -17.15 -0.09
CA GLY A 100 -18.84 -16.02 -0.35
C GLY A 100 -18.74 -15.09 0.84
N PHE A 101 -18.60 -13.80 0.54
CA PHE A 101 -18.55 -12.73 1.52
C PHE A 101 -19.55 -11.64 1.13
N MET A 102 -20.17 -11.04 2.13
CA MET A 102 -21.10 -9.91 1.97
C MET A 102 -20.59 -8.76 2.83
N MET A 103 -20.80 -7.53 2.39
CA MET A 103 -20.51 -6.38 3.24
C MET A 103 -21.48 -6.34 4.43
N GLU A 104 -20.94 -6.25 5.65
CA GLU A 104 -21.72 -6.23 6.89
C GLU A 104 -21.80 -4.82 7.49
N ALA A 105 -20.69 -4.08 7.43
CA ALA A 105 -20.64 -2.70 7.90
C ALA A 105 -21.06 -1.71 6.80
N ASP A 106 -21.65 -0.58 7.20
CA ASP A 106 -21.95 0.53 6.28
C ASP A 106 -20.66 1.07 5.64
N PRO A 107 -20.55 1.13 4.30
CA PRO A 107 -19.42 1.76 3.61
C PRO A 107 -19.03 3.13 4.15
N GLN A 108 -20.01 3.94 4.58
CA GLN A 108 -19.77 5.28 5.13
C GLN A 108 -19.13 5.26 6.52
N ALA A 109 -19.19 4.13 7.24
CA ALA A 109 -18.57 3.96 8.54
C ALA A 109 -17.18 3.28 8.46
N ILE A 110 -16.73 2.88 7.27
CA ILE A 110 -15.43 2.20 7.08
C ILE A 110 -14.38 3.22 6.66
N PHE A 111 -13.54 3.66 7.60
CA PHE A 111 -12.47 4.63 7.36
C PHE A 111 -11.19 3.99 6.82
N ILE A 112 -10.54 4.64 5.85
CA ILE A 112 -9.29 4.12 5.26
C ILE A 112 -8.16 4.06 6.29
N LEU A 113 -8.10 5.00 7.24
CA LEU A 113 -7.08 5.01 8.28
C LEU A 113 -7.18 3.76 9.18
N GLU A 114 -8.39 3.28 9.44
CA GLU A 114 -8.59 2.06 10.24
C GLU A 114 -8.15 0.82 9.44
N LEU A 115 -8.38 0.80 8.12
CA LEU A 115 -7.84 -0.25 7.25
C LEU A 115 -6.30 -0.20 7.18
N MET A 116 -5.71 1.01 7.15
CA MET A 116 -4.25 1.17 7.22
C MET A 116 -3.71 0.61 8.53
N LYS A 117 -4.31 0.97 9.67
CA LYS A 117 -3.93 0.43 10.99
C LYS A 117 -4.06 -1.09 11.05
N MET A 118 -5.13 -1.64 10.47
CA MET A 118 -5.39 -3.08 10.46
C MET A 118 -4.33 -3.88 9.70
N PHE A 119 -3.93 -3.40 8.51
CA PHE A 119 -3.05 -4.17 7.60
C PHE A 119 -1.58 -3.75 7.64
N GLN A 120 -1.27 -2.52 8.01
CA GLN A 120 0.10 -1.95 8.02
C GLN A 120 0.61 -1.69 9.44
N GLY A 121 -0.30 -1.49 10.40
CA GLY A 121 0.02 -0.94 11.71
C GLY A 121 -0.08 0.59 11.74
N PRO A 122 0.41 1.23 12.82
CA PRO A 122 0.28 2.67 13.00
C PRO A 122 0.98 3.45 11.88
N PHE A 123 0.27 4.38 11.27
CA PHE A 123 0.78 5.25 10.23
C PHE A 123 1.67 6.33 10.84
N MET A 124 2.97 6.33 10.50
CA MET A 124 3.96 7.26 11.04
C MET A 124 5.04 7.57 10.01
N PHE A 125 5.39 8.84 9.84
CA PHE A 125 6.47 9.26 8.94
C PHE A 125 7.85 9.17 9.57
N ASN A 126 7.95 9.21 10.89
CA ASN A 126 9.23 9.32 11.58
C ASN A 126 9.33 8.40 12.82
N ARG A 127 10.37 7.56 12.84
CA ARG A 127 10.72 6.70 14.00
C ARG A 127 11.07 7.50 15.26
N CYS A 128 11.65 8.69 15.14
CA CYS A 128 11.95 9.62 16.24
C CYS A 128 10.68 10.19 16.91
N VAL A 129 9.49 9.97 16.34
CA VAL A 129 8.21 10.27 17.03
C VAL A 129 7.87 9.16 18.02
N VAL A 130 8.28 7.91 17.75
CA VAL A 130 8.00 6.72 18.57
C VAL A 130 9.08 6.44 19.59
N ASN A 131 10.35 6.49 19.18
CA ASN A 131 11.47 6.10 20.02
C ASN A 131 12.33 7.32 20.36
N SER A 132 11.88 8.04 21.39
CA SER A 132 12.52 9.26 21.86
C SER A 132 13.92 9.06 22.44
N GLU A 133 14.26 7.82 22.81
CA GLU A 133 15.53 7.48 23.46
C GLU A 133 16.69 7.33 22.47
N SER A 134 16.39 7.15 21.18
CA SER A 134 17.39 6.93 20.14
C SER A 134 17.97 8.21 19.52
N CYS A 135 17.43 9.38 19.86
CA CYS A 135 17.84 10.66 19.27
C CYS A 135 18.31 11.64 20.35
N SER A 136 19.61 11.89 20.39
CA SER A 136 20.26 12.80 21.34
C SER A 136 19.74 14.25 21.25
N ASN A 137 19.14 14.63 20.11
CA ASN A 137 18.69 16.00 19.83
C ASN A 137 17.15 16.13 19.84
N ILE A 138 16.41 15.23 20.49
CA ILE A 138 14.96 15.16 20.32
C ILE A 138 14.18 16.40 20.78
N ARG A 139 14.66 17.09 21.83
CA ARG A 139 13.97 18.24 22.42
C ARG A 139 14.08 19.51 21.57
N GLU A 140 15.15 19.66 20.79
CA GLU A 140 15.46 20.87 20.02
C GLU A 140 15.41 20.64 18.50
N CYS A 141 15.10 19.41 18.06
CA CYS A 141 15.04 19.08 16.63
C CYS A 141 13.86 19.76 15.93
N MET A 142 14.13 20.89 15.28
CA MET A 142 13.15 21.63 14.47
C MET A 142 12.57 20.79 13.33
N LEU A 143 13.37 19.86 12.78
CA LEU A 143 12.92 18.93 11.75
C LEU A 143 11.84 17.99 12.28
N ARG A 144 11.97 17.48 13.52
CA ARG A 144 10.94 16.63 14.14
C ARG A 144 9.61 17.36 14.21
N LYS A 145 9.61 18.61 14.68
CA LYS A 145 8.40 19.44 14.76
C LYS A 145 7.74 19.56 13.38
N LYS A 146 8.50 19.95 12.36
CA LYS A 146 7.97 20.09 10.99
C LYS A 146 7.44 18.79 10.40
N ILE A 147 8.10 17.66 10.63
CA ILE A 147 7.61 16.36 10.16
C ILE A 147 6.37 15.93 10.93
N SER A 148 6.27 16.21 12.23
CA SER A 148 5.05 15.96 13.02
C SER A 148 3.88 16.79 12.53
N ASP A 149 4.08 18.07 12.21
CA ASP A 149 3.02 18.92 11.63
C ASP A 149 2.49 18.32 10.31
N ILE A 150 3.37 17.79 9.45
CA ILE A 150 3.01 17.12 8.19
C ILE A 150 2.29 15.79 8.46
N GLU A 151 2.76 15.00 9.42
CA GLU A 151 2.13 13.74 9.83
C GLU A 151 0.70 13.97 10.31
N GLU A 152 0.49 15.00 11.12
CA GLU A 152 -0.82 15.39 11.63
C GLU A 152 -1.75 15.82 10.50
N TYR A 153 -1.25 16.66 9.58
CA TYR A 153 -2.01 17.08 8.40
C TYR A 153 -2.45 15.88 7.56
N VAL A 154 -1.52 15.02 7.15
CA VAL A 154 -1.84 13.83 6.32
C VAL A 154 -2.79 12.88 7.06
N THR A 155 -2.57 12.66 8.35
CA THR A 155 -3.45 11.83 9.18
C THR A 155 -4.86 12.41 9.25
N SER A 156 -5.00 13.73 9.33
CA SER A 156 -6.31 14.40 9.34
C SER A 156 -7.08 14.19 8.03
N GLU A 157 -6.41 14.26 6.88
CA GLU A 157 -7.01 13.96 5.58
C GLU A 157 -7.45 12.49 5.50
N LEU A 158 -6.59 11.56 5.92
CA LEU A 158 -6.89 10.13 5.89
C LEU A 158 -8.04 9.74 6.85
N LYS A 159 -8.22 10.49 7.94
CA LYS A 159 -9.31 10.28 8.91
C LYS A 159 -10.69 10.59 8.34
N SER A 160 -10.79 11.49 7.37
CA SER A 160 -12.09 11.85 6.78
C SER A 160 -12.52 10.93 5.63
N VAL A 161 -11.62 10.11 5.07
CA VAL A 161 -11.93 9.29 3.90
C VAL A 161 -12.51 7.94 4.31
N THR A 162 -13.68 7.62 3.76
CA THR A 162 -14.42 6.37 3.98
C THR A 162 -14.54 5.57 2.68
N ILE A 163 -14.82 4.27 2.76
CA ILE A 163 -15.10 3.45 1.57
C ILE A 163 -16.30 4.02 0.80
N GLY A 164 -17.34 4.45 1.50
CA GLY A 164 -18.51 5.07 0.90
C GLY A 164 -18.18 6.34 0.13
N SER A 165 -17.31 7.21 0.67
CA SER A 165 -16.84 8.42 -0.02
C SER A 165 -16.08 8.11 -1.33
N LEU A 166 -15.29 7.03 -1.34
CA LEU A 166 -14.56 6.60 -2.52
C LEU A 166 -15.50 6.09 -3.63
N VAL A 167 -16.54 5.34 -3.27
CA VAL A 167 -17.52 4.80 -4.24
C VAL A 167 -18.44 5.89 -4.79
N SER A 168 -18.82 6.86 -3.95
CA SER A 168 -19.71 7.97 -4.36
C SER A 168 -18.98 9.08 -5.14
N GLY A 169 -17.66 8.97 -5.34
CA GLY A 169 -16.86 9.98 -6.04
C GLY A 169 -16.77 11.33 -5.31
N GLY A 170 -17.28 11.40 -4.08
CA GLY A 170 -17.31 12.60 -3.26
C GLY A 170 -16.46 12.40 -2.01
N THR A 171 -15.45 13.24 -1.82
CA THR A 171 -14.91 13.47 -0.47
C THR A 171 -16.09 13.96 0.39
N PRO A 172 -16.31 13.49 1.63
CA PRO A 172 -17.27 14.18 2.49
C PRO A 172 -16.82 15.63 2.54
N GLU A 173 -17.71 16.51 2.08
CA GLU A 173 -17.48 17.94 1.94
C GLU A 173 -16.88 18.46 3.26
N LYS A 174 -15.58 18.76 3.24
CA LYS A 174 -14.98 19.46 4.37
C LYS A 174 -15.71 20.80 4.46
N ALA A 175 -16.42 20.99 5.59
CA ALA A 175 -16.82 22.31 6.03
C ALA A 175 -15.61 23.25 5.89
N ALA A 176 -15.85 24.37 5.21
CA ALA A 176 -14.88 25.41 4.93
C ALA A 176 -14.07 25.82 6.17
N GLU A 177 -12.78 26.04 5.96
CA GLU A 177 -11.86 26.96 6.65
C GLU A 177 -10.46 26.62 6.07
N GLY A 178 -9.92 27.35 5.09
CA GLY A 178 -9.55 28.76 5.18
C GLY A 178 -8.02 28.84 5.22
N PHE A 179 -7.40 29.16 4.09
CA PHE A 179 -6.03 29.68 3.99
C PHE A 179 -6.10 31.05 3.33
#